data_AF-A0A938IW63-F1
#
_entry.id   AF-A0A938IW63-F1
#
_cell.length_a   1.000
_cell.length_b   1.000
_cell.length_c   1.000
_cell.angle_alpha   90.00
_cell.angle_beta   90.00
_cell.angle_gamma   90.00
#
_symmetry.space_group_name_H-M   'P 1'
#
loop_
_entity.id
_entity.type
_entity.pdbx_description
1 polymer ?
#
loop_
_entity_poly.entity_id
_entity_poly.type
_entity_poly.pdbx_seq_one_letter_code
_entity_poly.pdbx_strand_id
1 'polypeptide(L)'
;MEELTTNVIAETKLDPTIAKAALGLVLGFLRDKDTTGNMEIMIAKMPRAQEVIEASQHVGDGGVTQAIEGMTSFIGRGRADLNILAGQLEKLGISEAQTDALVRQVLKRAENVIGVEGAEKIRSILPALRERTDLPTDLRRSA
;
A
#
# COMPACT_ATOMS: atom_id res chain seq x y z
N MET A 1 -11.80 10.31 0.97
CA MET A 1 -10.86 9.78 1.99
C MET A 1 -11.57 9.17 3.17
N GLU A 2 -12.54 9.86 3.78
CA GLU A 2 -13.22 9.37 5.00
C GLU A 2 -13.85 7.98 4.85
N GLU A 3 -14.51 7.73 3.72
CA GLU A 3 -15.06 6.40 3.40
C GLU A 3 -13.98 5.32 3.34
N LEU A 4 -12.84 5.60 2.69
CA LEU A 4 -11.71 4.67 2.61
C LEU A 4 -11.14 4.40 4.01
N THR A 5 -10.92 5.44 4.82
CA THR A 5 -10.44 5.29 6.20
C THR A 5 -11.40 4.46 7.05
N THR A 6 -12.70 4.72 6.94
CA THR A 6 -13.75 4.00 7.68
C THR A 6 -13.75 2.51 7.32
N ASN A 7 -13.72 2.20 6.02
CA ASN A 7 -13.70 0.81 5.56
C ASN A 7 -12.42 0.08 5.99
N VAL A 8 -11.27 0.75 5.95
CA VAL A 8 -10.01 0.18 6.44
C VAL A 8 -10.07 -0.13 7.92
N ILE A 9 -10.56 0.79 8.75
CA ILE A 9 -10.70 0.55 10.19
C ILE A 9 -11.63 -0.64 10.45
N ALA A 10 -12.77 -0.70 9.76
CA ALA A 10 -13.75 -1.79 9.92
C ALA A 10 -13.16 -3.16 9.58
N GLU A 11 -12.38 -3.26 8.49
CA GLU A 11 -11.81 -4.51 8.00
C GLU A 11 -10.55 -4.95 8.76
N THR A 12 -9.69 -3.99 9.12
CA THR A 12 -8.39 -4.29 9.74
C THR A 12 -8.44 -4.28 11.26
N LYS A 13 -9.50 -3.67 11.84
CA LYS A 13 -9.64 -3.39 13.28
C LYS A 13 -8.48 -2.59 13.87
N LEU A 14 -7.75 -1.84 13.03
CA LEU A 14 -6.66 -0.97 13.45
C LEU A 14 -7.21 0.26 14.17
N ASP A 15 -6.39 0.81 15.07
CA ASP A 15 -6.64 2.14 15.63
C ASP A 15 -6.78 3.17 14.49
N PRO A 16 -7.72 4.14 14.57
CA PRO A 16 -7.92 5.13 13.52
C PRO A 16 -6.66 5.90 13.12
N THR A 17 -5.75 6.16 14.06
CA THR A 17 -4.48 6.86 13.83
C THR A 17 -3.53 5.97 13.03
N ILE A 18 -3.40 4.71 13.43
CA ILE A 18 -2.56 3.72 12.74
C ILE A 18 -3.11 3.45 11.33
N ALA A 19 -4.42 3.27 11.19
CA ALA A 19 -5.07 3.06 9.90
C ALA A 19 -4.84 4.22 8.93
N LYS A 20 -4.89 5.46 9.43
CA LYS A 20 -4.66 6.67 8.63
C LYS A 20 -3.19 6.79 8.21
N ALA A 21 -2.25 6.51 9.11
CA ALA A 21 -0.82 6.50 8.78
C ALA A 21 -0.49 5.42 7.73
N ALA A 22 -1.01 4.21 7.92
CA ALA A 22 -0.85 3.10 7.00
C ALA A 22 -1.40 3.41 5.59
N LEU A 23 -2.59 4.04 5.55
CA LEU A 23 -3.18 4.51 4.29
C LEU A 23 -2.28 5.50 3.57
N GLY A 24 -1.69 6.47 4.29
CA GLY A 24 -0.76 7.43 3.69
C GLY A 24 0.47 6.76 3.10
N LEU A 25 1.06 5.79 3.82
CA LEU A 25 2.23 5.04 3.33
C LEU A 25 1.90 4.25 2.06
N VAL A 26 0.78 3.52 2.05
CA VAL A 26 0.36 2.73 0.88
C VAL A 26 0.02 3.64 -0.31
N LEU A 27 -0.71 4.73 -0.10
CA LEU A 27 -1.07 5.65 -1.17
C LEU A 27 0.16 6.36 -1.76
N GLY A 28 1.09 6.79 -0.92
CA GLY A 28 2.36 7.38 -1.36
C GLY A 28 3.22 6.38 -2.13
N PHE A 29 3.36 5.16 -1.61
CA PHE A 29 4.09 4.09 -2.28
C PHE A 29 3.52 3.78 -3.67
N LEU A 30 2.20 3.59 -3.77
CA LEU A 30 1.56 3.29 -5.05
C LEU A 30 1.70 4.44 -6.04
N ARG A 31 1.58 5.70 -5.58
CA ARG A 31 1.83 6.88 -6.43
C ARG A 31 3.25 6.88 -6.99
N ASP A 32 4.24 6.64 -6.15
CA ASP A 32 5.65 6.70 -6.56
C ASP A 32 6.04 5.55 -7.52
N LYS A 33 5.27 4.45 -7.52
CA LYS A 33 5.47 3.30 -8.41
C LYS A 33 4.59 3.30 -9.66
N ASP A 34 3.54 4.11 -9.68
CA ASP A 34 2.63 4.17 -10.79
C ASP A 34 3.20 5.00 -11.94
N THR A 35 3.58 4.34 -13.03
CA THR A 35 4.05 5.01 -14.26
C THR A 35 2.91 5.44 -15.18
N THR A 36 1.65 5.15 -14.81
CA THR A 36 0.47 5.40 -15.66
C THR A 36 -0.28 6.68 -15.29
N GLY A 37 0.00 7.28 -14.13
CA GLY A 37 -0.67 8.48 -13.61
C GLY A 37 -2.06 8.23 -13.03
N ASN A 38 -2.52 6.98 -12.98
CA ASN A 38 -3.81 6.59 -12.41
C ASN A 38 -3.90 6.91 -10.91
N MET A 39 -2.80 6.72 -10.17
CA MET A 39 -2.71 7.08 -8.75
C MET A 39 -2.82 8.59 -8.54
N GLU A 40 -2.20 9.41 -9.40
CA GLU A 40 -2.33 10.86 -9.32
C GLU A 40 -3.79 11.30 -9.56
N ILE A 41 -4.45 10.73 -10.56
CA ILE A 41 -5.87 10.98 -10.84
C ILE A 41 -6.74 10.56 -9.66
N MET A 42 -6.47 9.38 -9.07
CA MET A 42 -7.20 8.88 -7.91
C MET A 42 -7.03 9.81 -6.69
N ILE A 43 -5.79 10.22 -6.38
CA ILE A 43 -5.46 11.11 -5.27
C ILE A 43 -6.13 12.47 -5.47
N ALA A 44 -6.06 13.04 -6.68
CA ALA A 44 -6.71 14.32 -7.00
C ALA A 44 -8.23 14.29 -6.81
N LYS A 45 -8.87 13.14 -7.08
CA LYS A 45 -10.31 12.93 -6.87
C LYS A 45 -10.69 12.59 -5.41
N MET A 46 -9.71 12.48 -4.51
CA MET A 46 -9.92 12.13 -3.11
C MET A 46 -9.53 13.32 -2.22
N PRO A 47 -10.51 14.11 -1.73
CA PRO A 47 -10.23 15.21 -0.82
C PRO A 47 -9.41 14.73 0.37
N ARG A 48 -8.37 15.49 0.74
CA ARG A 48 -7.45 15.23 1.85
C ARG A 48 -6.55 13.99 1.69
N ALA A 49 -6.53 13.34 0.52
CA ALA A 49 -5.63 12.20 0.28
C ALA A 49 -4.16 12.64 0.35
N GLN A 50 -3.85 13.80 -0.25
CA GLN A 50 -2.51 14.38 -0.22
C GLN A 50 -2.05 14.69 1.22
N GLU A 51 -2.89 15.30 2.04
CA GLU A 51 -2.60 15.56 3.47
C GLU A 51 -2.26 14.27 4.24
N VAL A 52 -2.97 13.17 3.94
CA VAL A 52 -2.73 11.88 4.60
C VAL A 52 -1.40 11.27 4.17
N ILE A 53 -1.04 11.38 2.89
CA ILE A 53 0.25 10.92 2.38
C ILE A 53 1.39 11.71 3.06
N GLU A 54 1.31 13.03 3.06
CA GLU A 54 2.33 13.91 3.66
C GLU A 54 2.46 13.68 5.17
N ALA A 55 1.35 13.51 5.89
CA ALA A 55 1.38 13.21 7.32
C ALA A 55 2.08 11.88 7.60
N SER A 56 1.89 10.86 6.75
CA SER A 56 2.46 9.53 6.96
C SER A 56 3.97 9.45 6.76
N GLN A 57 4.54 10.33 5.93
CA GLN A 57 5.99 10.41 5.70
C GLN A 57 6.75 10.79 6.97
N HIS A 58 6.12 11.59 7.85
CA HIS A 58 6.71 12.03 9.12
C HIS A 58 6.59 11.01 10.26
N VAL A 59 5.67 10.04 10.16
CA VAL A 59 5.47 9.01 11.19
C VAL A 59 6.60 7.97 11.20
N GLY A 60 7.39 7.90 10.12
CA GLY A 60 8.57 7.03 9.98
C GLY A 60 9.92 7.71 10.25
N ASP A 61 9.96 8.99 10.64
CA ASP A 61 11.18 9.79 10.77
C ASP A 61 11.98 9.52 12.07
N GLY A 62 11.88 8.29 12.57
CA GLY A 62 12.92 7.70 13.42
C GLY A 62 14.09 7.22 12.57
N GLY A 63 14.83 8.15 11.94
CA GLY A 63 16.18 7.91 11.42
C GLY A 63 16.32 7.24 10.05
N VAL A 64 15.27 7.14 9.23
CA VAL A 64 15.38 6.53 7.89
C VAL A 64 15.61 7.57 6.78
N THR A 65 15.25 8.84 6.99
CA THR A 65 15.42 9.91 6.00
C THR A 65 16.89 10.12 5.60
N GLN A 66 17.83 9.95 6.54
CA GLN A 66 19.28 10.02 6.23
C GLN A 66 19.82 8.76 5.53
N ALA A 67 19.11 7.63 5.57
CA ALA A 67 19.51 6.42 4.87
C ALA A 67 18.95 6.35 3.44
N ILE A 68 17.85 7.06 3.15
CA ILE A 68 17.21 7.07 1.83
C ILE A 68 18.01 7.93 0.84
N GLU A 69 18.62 9.04 1.27
CA GLU A 69 19.52 9.82 0.39
C GLU A 69 20.71 8.98 -0.10
N GLY A 70 21.20 8.03 0.70
CA GLY A 70 22.23 7.05 0.31
C GLY A 70 21.74 5.85 -0.51
N MET A 71 20.43 5.60 -0.56
CA MET A 71 19.82 4.46 -1.28
C MET A 71 19.10 4.86 -2.57
N THR A 72 19.15 6.13 -2.98
CA THR A 72 18.74 6.55 -4.34
C THR A 72 19.50 5.80 -5.46
N SER A 73 20.58 5.08 -5.14
CA SER A 73 21.29 4.16 -6.04
C SER A 73 20.66 2.75 -6.17
N PHE A 74 19.64 2.41 -5.37
CA PHE A 74 18.95 1.11 -5.40
C PHE A 74 17.50 1.22 -5.89
N ILE A 75 17.25 2.04 -6.92
CA ILE A 75 16.04 1.91 -7.75
C ILE A 75 16.17 0.60 -8.54
N GLY A 76 15.86 -0.50 -7.85
CA GLY A 76 16.17 -1.86 -8.29
C GLY A 76 15.03 -2.80 -7.94
N ARG A 77 14.08 -2.92 -8.87
CA ARG A 77 13.32 -4.16 -9.13
C ARG A 77 12.33 -4.58 -8.03
N GLY A 78 11.19 -3.88 -7.94
CA GLY A 78 9.83 -4.38 -7.59
C GLY A 78 9.61 -5.07 -6.23
N ARG A 79 10.40 -6.10 -5.90
CA ARG A 79 10.30 -6.87 -4.64
C ARG A 79 10.97 -6.16 -3.46
N ALA A 80 12.08 -5.46 -3.68
CA ALA A 80 12.76 -4.71 -2.61
C ALA A 80 11.88 -3.58 -2.06
N ASP A 81 11.14 -2.92 -2.96
CA ASP A 81 10.25 -1.82 -2.64
C ASP A 81 9.05 -2.26 -1.78
N LEU A 82 8.47 -3.43 -2.09
CA LEU A 82 7.35 -3.99 -1.33
C LEU A 82 7.79 -4.45 0.07
N ASN A 83 9.03 -4.94 0.21
CA ASN A 83 9.60 -5.25 1.52
C ASN A 83 9.81 -3.99 2.38
N ILE A 84 10.17 -2.85 1.75
CA ILE A 84 10.28 -1.57 2.46
C ILE A 84 8.91 -1.14 2.98
N LEU A 85 7.86 -1.18 2.13
CA LEU A 85 6.50 -0.88 2.56
C LEU A 85 6.04 -1.82 3.69
N ALA A 86 6.25 -3.12 3.53
CA ALA A 86 5.90 -4.11 4.54
C ALA A 86 6.62 -3.83 5.88
N GLY A 87 7.91 -3.52 5.85
CA GLY A 87 8.68 -3.16 7.04
C GLY A 87 8.23 -1.84 7.69
N GLN A 88 7.77 -0.86 6.90
CA GLN A 88 7.18 0.37 7.45
C GLN A 88 5.83 0.10 8.12
N LEU A 89 4.99 -0.75 7.55
CA LEU A 89 3.71 -1.15 8.13
C LEU A 89 3.90 -2.01 9.39
N GLU A 90 4.88 -2.92 9.40
CA GLU A 90 5.24 -3.73 10.56
C GLU A 90 5.72 -2.87 11.74
N LYS A 91 6.48 -1.79 11.48
CA LYS A 91 6.86 -0.80 12.51
C LYS A 91 5.66 -0.10 13.16
N LEU A 92 4.52 -0.03 12.46
CA LEU A 92 3.26 0.47 12.98
C LEU A 92 2.44 -0.61 13.72
N GLY A 93 3.00 -1.82 13.87
CA GLY A 93 2.34 -2.98 14.48
C GLY A 93 1.32 -3.64 13.56
N ILE A 94 1.37 -3.38 12.25
CA ILE A 94 0.39 -3.89 11.29
C ILE A 94 0.85 -5.27 10.80
N SER A 95 0.00 -6.27 11.02
CA SER A 95 0.24 -7.62 10.53
C SER A 95 0.08 -7.70 9.01
N GLU A 96 0.66 -8.73 8.41
CA GLU A 96 0.51 -9.00 6.98
C GLU A 96 -0.95 -9.12 6.53
N ALA A 97 -1.79 -9.81 7.29
CA ALA A 97 -3.22 -9.94 6.99
C ALA A 97 -3.95 -8.59 6.98
N GLN A 98 -3.54 -7.66 7.84
CA GLN A 98 -4.05 -6.29 7.87
C GLN A 98 -3.49 -5.46 6.71
N THR A 99 -2.23 -5.66 6.32
CA THR A 99 -1.65 -5.07 5.11
C THR A 99 -2.41 -5.49 3.87
N ASP A 100 -2.75 -6.77 3.73
CA ASP A 100 -3.54 -7.26 2.60
C ASP A 100 -4.94 -6.66 2.57
N ALA A 101 -5.60 -6.58 3.74
CA ALA A 101 -6.91 -5.95 3.86
C ALA A 101 -6.88 -4.46 3.50
N LEU A 102 -5.85 -3.74 3.97
CA LEU A 102 -5.61 -2.34 3.65
C LEU A 102 -5.45 -2.13 2.14
N VAL A 103 -4.58 -2.93 1.51
CA VAL A 103 -4.32 -2.85 0.06
C VAL A 103 -5.59 -3.17 -0.75
N ARG A 104 -6.36 -4.18 -0.34
CA ARG A 104 -7.66 -4.48 -0.97
C ARG A 104 -8.62 -3.30 -0.92
N GLN A 105 -8.73 -2.60 0.20
CA GLN A 105 -9.58 -1.42 0.31
C GLN A 105 -9.12 -0.26 -0.58
N VAL A 106 -7.81 -0.07 -0.71
CA VAL A 106 -7.24 0.92 -1.65
C VAL A 106 -7.59 0.57 -3.09
N LEU A 107 -7.45 -0.70 -3.50
CA LEU A 107 -7.83 -1.15 -4.85
C LEU A 107 -9.33 -1.01 -5.11
N LYS A 108 -10.17 -1.41 -4.16
CA LYS A 108 -11.63 -1.22 -4.25
C LYS A 108 -11.98 0.26 -4.41
N ARG A 109 -11.26 1.14 -3.71
CA ARG A 109 -11.45 2.58 -3.87
C ARG A 109 -10.98 3.07 -5.24
N ALA A 110 -9.88 2.55 -5.76
CA ALA A 110 -9.42 2.85 -7.12
C ALA A 110 -10.49 2.45 -8.15
N GLU A 111 -11.05 1.25 -8.04
CA GLU A 111 -12.14 0.79 -8.93
C GLU A 111 -13.32 1.78 -8.93
N ASN A 112 -13.72 2.26 -7.75
CA ASN A 112 -14.81 3.23 -7.61
C ASN A 112 -14.51 4.62 -8.18
N VAL A 113 -13.24 5.05 -8.22
CA VAL A 113 -12.86 6.44 -8.54
C VAL A 113 -12.35 6.59 -9.98
N ILE A 114 -11.60 5.60 -10.46
CA ILE A 114 -10.95 5.60 -11.78
C ILE A 114 -11.36 4.42 -12.67
N GLY A 115 -12.26 3.54 -12.18
CA GLY A 115 -12.75 2.39 -12.92
C GLY A 115 -11.86 1.16 -12.80
N VAL A 116 -12.40 0.02 -13.24
CA VAL A 116 -11.75 -1.30 -13.16
C VAL A 116 -10.41 -1.32 -13.89
N GLU A 117 -10.32 -0.71 -15.08
CA GLU A 117 -9.07 -0.69 -15.86
C GLU A 117 -7.95 0.07 -15.14
N GLY A 118 -8.26 1.23 -14.55
CA GLY A 118 -7.31 2.00 -13.77
C GLY A 118 -6.85 1.26 -12.51
N ALA A 119 -7.78 0.58 -11.84
CA ALA A 119 -7.47 -0.22 -10.67
C ALA A 119 -6.60 -1.44 -10.98
N GLU A 120 -6.81 -2.11 -12.13
CA GLU A 120 -5.97 -3.23 -12.56
C GLU A 120 -4.54 -2.77 -12.88
N LYS A 121 -4.37 -1.56 -13.44
CA LYS A 121 -3.04 -0.95 -13.62
C LYS A 121 -2.33 -0.73 -12.27
N ILE A 122 -3.04 -0.22 -11.26
CA ILE A 122 -2.49 -0.08 -9.90
C ILE A 122 -2.18 -1.45 -9.28
N ARG A 123 -3.07 -2.43 -9.44
CA ARG A 123 -2.89 -3.80 -8.93
C ARG A 123 -1.66 -4.48 -9.53
N SER A 124 -1.32 -4.18 -10.78
CA SER A 124 -0.13 -4.71 -11.45
C SER A 124 1.20 -4.26 -10.83
N ILE A 125 1.17 -3.24 -9.96
CA ILE A 125 2.33 -2.74 -9.18
C ILE A 125 2.60 -3.61 -7.95
N LEU A 126 1.62 -4.39 -7.50
CA LEU A 126 1.67 -5.22 -6.29
C LEU A 126 2.09 -6.70 -6.46
N PRO A 127 2.81 -7.20 -7.50
CA PRO A 127 2.92 -8.64 -7.76
C PRO A 127 3.48 -9.52 -6.62
N ALA A 128 4.02 -8.97 -5.52
CA ALA A 128 4.40 -9.78 -4.36
C ALA A 128 3.23 -10.24 -3.45
N LEU A 129 2.00 -9.71 -3.59
CA LEU A 129 0.85 -10.20 -2.79
C LEU A 129 0.16 -11.42 -3.43
N ARG A 130 0.21 -11.54 -4.77
CA ARG A 130 -0.43 -12.66 -5.50
C ARG A 130 0.40 -13.95 -5.46
N GLU A 131 1.73 -13.85 -5.50
CA GLU A 131 2.60 -15.03 -5.43
C GLU A 131 2.49 -15.81 -4.10
N ARG A 132 1.94 -15.21 -3.02
CA ARG A 132 1.64 -15.93 -1.76
C ARG A 132 0.27 -16.63 -1.73
N THR A 133 -0.63 -16.26 -2.63
CA THR A 133 -1.98 -16.84 -2.70
C THR A 133 -2.11 -17.89 -3.81
N ASP A 134 -1.22 -17.85 -4.81
CA ASP A 134 -1.18 -18.80 -5.94
C ASP A 134 -0.20 -19.97 -5.74
N LEU A 135 0.25 -20.26 -4.51
CA LEU A 135 0.79 -21.60 -4.23
C LEU A 135 -0.40 -22.56 -4.08
N PRO A 136 -0.69 -23.44 -5.06
CA PRO A 136 -1.66 -24.49 -4.85
C PRO A 136 -1.23 -25.29 -3.62
N THR A 137 -2.14 -25.42 -2.66
CA THR A 137 -1.99 -26.28 -1.47
C THR A 137 -2.15 -27.77 -1.87
N ASP A 138 -1.57 -28.17 -3.00
CA ASP A 138 -1.65 -29.51 -3.55
C ASP A 138 -0.26 -30.15 -3.67
N LEU A 139 0.37 -30.37 -2.52
CA LEU A 139 1.31 -31.48 -2.34
C LEU A 139 0.98 -32.21 -1.05
N ARG A 140 -0.25 -32.73 -0.96
CA ARG A 140 -0.57 -33.91 -0.16
C ARG A 140 -1.12 -35.00 -1.09
N ARG A 141 -0.47 -36.17 -1.05
CA ARG A 141 -0.72 -37.41 -1.80
C ARG A 141 -0.17 -37.34 -3.24
N SER A 142 0.70 -38.19 -3.74
CA SER A 142 0.99 -39.59 -3.42
C SER A 142 2.36 -39.98 -4.01
N ALA A 143 3.19 -40.69 -3.25
CA ALA A 143 4.07 -41.77 -3.71
C ALA A 143 4.49 -42.58 -2.48
#